data_AF-A0A7S2IBX1-F1
#
_entry.id   AF-A0A7S2IBX1-F1
#
_cell.length_a   1.000
_cell.length_b   1.000
_cell.length_c   1.000
_cell.angle_alpha   90.00
_cell.angle_beta   90.00
_cell.angle_gamma   90.00
#
_symmetry.space_group_name_H-M   'P 1'
#
loop_
_entity.id
_entity.type
_entity.pdbx_description
1 polymer ?
#
loop_
_entity_poly.entity_id
_entity_poly.type
_entity_poly.pdbx_seq_one_letter_code
_entity_poly.pdbx_strand_id
1 'polypeptide(L)'
;RLKCIRALMLDPPCASFQCSSSSLAHMELRQWQSAASGICYWCVILLVNDLIHFLNVSNHFSSMLTLVHIPIAANLALMALSVEEVQTYYPCGSALAPRLQAWKSMVAGRMPCCGYPASNALMLLYLGILSLQRASWSEQAVAFLGPVESLCEPFAYLWPTFSILAICLSLFGILASIVECLCCRREHSGSKGDGVKTD
;
A
#
# COMPACT_ATOMS: atom_id res chain seq x y z
N ARG A 1 18.71 -16.21 -8.49
CA ARG A 1 18.27 -15.07 -7.65
C ARG A 1 17.71 -13.92 -8.47
N LEU A 2 18.40 -13.38 -9.50
CA LEU A 2 17.87 -12.35 -10.41
C LEU A 2 16.58 -12.75 -11.16
N LYS A 3 16.41 -14.03 -11.53
CA LYS A 3 15.15 -14.55 -12.10
C LYS A 3 13.95 -14.45 -11.14
N CYS A 4 14.20 -14.42 -9.82
CA CYS A 4 13.16 -14.37 -8.78
C CYS A 4 12.55 -12.97 -8.68
N ILE A 5 13.39 -11.93 -8.71
CA ILE A 5 12.95 -10.53 -8.74
C ILE A 5 12.23 -10.23 -10.06
N ARG A 6 12.71 -10.82 -11.17
CA ARG A 6 12.07 -10.69 -12.49
C ARG A 6 10.65 -11.28 -12.50
N ALA A 7 10.46 -12.47 -11.96
CA ALA A 7 9.13 -13.10 -11.85
C ALA A 7 8.18 -12.34 -10.91
N LEU A 8 8.70 -11.74 -9.83
CA LEU A 8 7.93 -10.92 -8.88
C LEU A 8 7.43 -9.58 -9.46
N MET A 9 8.01 -9.10 -10.57
CA MET A 9 7.72 -7.76 -11.10
C MET A 9 7.23 -7.73 -12.55
N LEU A 10 7.41 -8.81 -13.34
CA LEU A 10 7.17 -8.79 -14.78
C LEU A 10 6.18 -9.85 -15.29
N ASP A 11 5.87 -10.88 -14.49
CA ASP A 11 4.83 -11.84 -14.86
C ASP A 11 3.51 -11.39 -14.21
N PRO A 12 2.50 -10.96 -15.00
CA PRO A 12 1.21 -10.56 -14.45
C PRO A 12 0.67 -11.69 -13.58
N PRO A 13 0.07 -11.39 -12.41
CA PRO A 13 -0.53 -12.43 -11.60
C PRO A 13 -1.50 -13.17 -12.51
N CYS A 14 -1.26 -14.47 -12.71
CA CYS A 14 -2.17 -15.32 -13.45
C CYS A 14 -3.56 -15.10 -12.87
N ALA A 15 -4.42 -14.41 -13.62
CA ALA A 15 -5.72 -13.91 -13.19
C ALA A 15 -6.75 -15.03 -12.90
N SER A 16 -6.30 -16.25 -12.63
CA SER A 16 -7.14 -17.43 -12.47
C SER A 16 -6.53 -18.52 -11.57
N PHE A 17 -5.39 -18.33 -10.91
CA PHE A 17 -4.86 -19.36 -10.01
C PHE A 17 -5.50 -19.25 -8.61
N GLN A 18 -6.64 -19.94 -8.45
CA GLN A 18 -7.17 -20.33 -7.15
C GLN A 18 -6.18 -21.32 -6.51
N CYS A 19 -5.20 -20.80 -5.79
CA CYS A 19 -4.35 -21.57 -4.90
C CYS A 19 -5.23 -22.02 -3.71
N SER A 20 -5.78 -23.23 -3.78
CA SER A 20 -6.77 -23.77 -2.84
C SER A 20 -6.17 -24.18 -1.48
N SER A 21 -4.89 -23.91 -1.22
CA SER A 21 -4.12 -24.52 -0.13
C SER A 21 -3.57 -23.57 0.95
N SER A 22 -3.86 -22.26 0.92
CA SER A 22 -3.46 -21.37 2.04
C SER A 22 -4.51 -20.33 2.43
N SER A 23 -5.62 -20.79 3.04
CA SER A 23 -6.62 -19.90 3.64
C SER A 23 -5.98 -18.89 4.60
N LEU A 24 -4.90 -19.27 5.29
CA LEU A 24 -4.17 -18.41 6.20
C LEU A 24 -3.42 -17.28 5.48
N ALA A 25 -2.62 -17.58 4.45
CA ALA A 25 -1.84 -16.57 3.73
C ALA A 25 -2.74 -15.59 2.96
N HIS A 26 -3.84 -16.09 2.38
CA HIS A 26 -4.85 -15.23 1.76
C HIS A 26 -5.57 -14.35 2.78
N MET A 27 -5.84 -14.85 4.00
CA MET A 27 -6.46 -14.06 5.06
C MET A 27 -5.50 -12.98 5.60
N GLU A 28 -4.23 -13.31 5.80
CA GLU A 28 -3.19 -12.36 6.23
C GLU A 28 -2.96 -11.25 5.19
N LEU A 29 -2.93 -11.60 3.89
CA LEU A 29 -2.79 -10.61 2.83
C LEU A 29 -3.98 -9.63 2.79
N ARG A 30 -5.20 -10.13 2.99
CA ARG A 30 -6.40 -9.27 3.05
C ARG A 30 -6.39 -8.33 4.26
N GLN A 31 -6.02 -8.84 5.43
CA GLN A 31 -5.89 -8.02 6.64
C GLN A 31 -4.82 -6.94 6.46
N TRP A 32 -3.68 -7.30 5.87
CA TRP A 32 -2.64 -6.35 5.51
C TRP A 32 -3.14 -5.28 4.53
N GLN A 33 -3.88 -5.67 3.49
CA GLN A 33 -4.44 -4.75 2.49
C GLN A 33 -5.40 -3.74 3.11
N SER A 34 -6.31 -4.18 3.99
CA SER A 34 -7.24 -3.30 4.71
C SER A 34 -6.48 -2.33 5.63
N ALA A 35 -5.52 -2.84 6.41
CA ALA A 35 -4.68 -2.00 7.27
C ALA A 35 -3.84 -0.99 6.47
N ALA A 36 -3.25 -1.41 5.34
CA ALA A 36 -2.50 -0.55 4.44
C ALA A 36 -3.39 0.54 3.83
N SER A 37 -4.63 0.22 3.43
CA SER A 37 -5.58 1.21 2.95
C SER A 37 -5.88 2.27 4.00
N GLY A 38 -6.17 1.85 5.25
CA GLY A 38 -6.40 2.75 6.37
C GLY A 38 -5.21 3.69 6.64
N ILE A 39 -3.98 3.15 6.68
CA ILE A 39 -2.76 3.94 6.85
C ILE A 39 -2.55 4.91 5.69
N CYS A 40 -2.84 4.53 4.45
CA CYS A 40 -2.72 5.41 3.30
C CYS A 40 -3.77 6.54 3.33
N TYR A 41 -5.00 6.28 3.76
CA TYR A 41 -6.00 7.32 3.99
C TYR A 41 -5.56 8.28 5.09
N TRP A 42 -4.99 7.77 6.18
CA TRP A 42 -4.42 8.62 7.22
C TRP A 42 -3.26 9.47 6.70
N CYS A 43 -2.38 8.90 5.85
CA CYS A 43 -1.33 9.66 5.15
C CYS A 43 -1.90 10.83 4.35
N VAL A 44 -2.97 10.61 3.57
CA VAL A 44 -3.62 11.68 2.80
C VAL A 44 -4.09 12.80 3.72
N ILE A 45 -4.69 12.48 4.86
CA ILE A 45 -5.16 13.49 5.83
C ILE A 45 -3.97 14.29 6.38
N LEU A 46 -2.88 13.62 6.76
CA LEU A 46 -1.66 14.27 7.26
C LEU A 46 -1.02 15.17 6.21
N LEU A 47 -0.92 14.69 4.96
CA LEU A 47 -0.41 15.48 3.83
C LEU A 47 -1.29 16.68 3.52
N VAL A 48 -2.62 16.56 3.55
CA VAL A 48 -3.53 17.71 3.35
C VAL A 48 -3.38 18.72 4.48
N ASN A 49 -3.25 18.27 5.72
CA ASN A 49 -3.01 19.14 6.87
C ASN A 49 -1.67 19.89 6.73
N ASP A 50 -0.59 19.20 6.35
CA ASP A 50 0.72 19.81 6.08
C ASP A 50 0.66 20.75 4.86
N LEU A 51 -0.12 20.44 3.82
CA LEU A 51 -0.31 21.33 2.67
C LEU A 51 -0.98 22.64 3.10
N ILE A 52 -2.06 22.57 3.89
CA ILE A 52 -2.73 23.77 4.42
C ILE A 52 -1.74 24.59 5.25
N HIS A 53 -0.96 23.94 6.11
CA HIS A 53 0.07 24.60 6.90
C HIS A 53 1.11 25.31 6.02
N PHE A 54 1.72 24.61 5.05
CA PHE A 54 2.76 25.17 4.19
C PHE A 54 2.26 26.30 3.30
N LEU A 55 1.00 26.23 2.85
CA LEU A 55 0.36 27.34 2.15
C LEU A 55 0.20 28.57 3.06
N ASN A 56 -0.20 28.38 4.33
CA ASN A 56 -0.36 29.46 5.29
C ASN A 56 0.96 30.15 5.64
N VAL A 57 2.06 29.40 5.75
CA VAL A 57 3.40 29.96 6.03
C VAL A 57 4.17 30.35 4.76
N SER A 58 3.52 30.38 3.59
CA SER A 58 4.11 30.74 2.29
C SER A 58 5.32 29.88 1.89
N ASN A 59 5.41 28.63 2.36
CA ASN A 59 6.44 27.69 1.97
C ASN A 59 6.03 26.93 0.70
N HIS A 60 6.23 27.57 -0.46
CA HIS A 60 5.82 27.03 -1.75
C HIS A 60 6.54 25.73 -2.14
N PHE A 61 7.81 25.57 -1.77
CA PHE A 61 8.58 24.37 -2.09
C PHE A 61 8.00 23.14 -1.40
N SER A 62 7.81 23.21 -0.07
CA SER A 62 7.19 22.12 0.69
C SER A 62 5.75 21.88 0.26
N SER A 63 4.99 22.93 -0.07
CA SER A 63 3.63 22.80 -0.60
C SER A 63 3.58 21.98 -1.89
N MET A 64 4.48 22.27 -2.85
CA MET A 64 4.53 21.55 -4.12
C MET A 64 4.95 20.09 -3.93
N LEU A 65 5.92 19.83 -3.07
CA LEU A 65 6.30 18.47 -2.70
C LEU A 65 5.09 17.73 -2.13
N THR A 66 4.43 18.26 -1.10
CA THR A 66 3.26 17.63 -0.48
C THR A 66 2.13 17.38 -1.49
N LEU A 67 1.87 18.33 -2.38
CA LEU A 67 0.82 18.22 -3.41
C LEU A 67 1.02 17.02 -4.33
N VAL A 68 2.27 16.69 -4.68
CA VAL A 68 2.59 15.52 -5.54
C VAL A 68 2.37 14.20 -4.82
N HIS A 69 2.53 14.14 -3.49
CA HIS A 69 2.40 12.91 -2.73
C HIS A 69 0.96 12.55 -2.37
N ILE A 70 0.05 13.53 -2.28
CA ILE A 70 -1.38 13.31 -2.04
C ILE A 70 -2.00 12.31 -3.04
N PRO A 71 -1.89 12.49 -4.37
CA PRO A 71 -2.45 11.55 -5.33
C PRO A 71 -1.78 10.17 -5.28
N ILE A 72 -0.49 10.10 -4.91
CA ILE A 72 0.22 8.83 -4.73
C ILE A 72 -0.37 8.06 -3.55
N ALA A 73 -0.49 8.71 -2.38
CA ALA A 73 -1.08 8.10 -1.18
C ALA A 73 -2.55 7.72 -1.39
N ALA A 74 -3.34 8.56 -2.06
CA ALA A 74 -4.73 8.27 -2.38
C ALA A 74 -4.88 7.08 -3.33
N ASN A 75 -4.06 7.03 -4.39
CA ASN A 75 -4.08 5.89 -5.31
C ASN A 75 -3.68 4.60 -4.60
N LEU A 76 -2.66 4.66 -3.74
CA LEU A 76 -2.23 3.51 -2.95
C LEU A 76 -3.34 3.03 -2.00
N ALA A 77 -4.05 3.95 -1.34
CA ALA A 77 -5.20 3.63 -0.50
C ALA A 77 -6.30 2.88 -1.27
N LEU A 78 -6.63 3.37 -2.47
CA LEU A 78 -7.62 2.75 -3.35
C LEU A 78 -7.16 1.39 -3.87
N MET A 79 -5.89 1.25 -4.27
CA MET A 79 -5.34 -0.02 -4.74
C MET A 79 -5.31 -1.07 -3.64
N ALA A 80 -5.03 -0.67 -2.39
CA ALA A 80 -5.04 -1.55 -1.23
C ALA A 80 -6.44 -1.94 -0.76
N LEU A 81 -7.46 -1.10 -0.98
CA LEU A 81 -8.81 -1.32 -0.47
C LEU A 81 -9.52 -2.53 -1.12
N SER A 82 -9.96 -3.54 -0.36
CA SER A 82 -10.68 -4.69 -0.93
C SER A 82 -12.05 -4.29 -1.49
N VAL A 83 -12.40 -4.84 -2.65
CA VAL A 83 -13.72 -4.59 -3.28
C VAL A 83 -14.83 -5.26 -2.49
N GLU A 84 -14.57 -6.46 -1.97
CA GLU A 84 -15.47 -7.20 -1.10
C GLU A 84 -15.73 -6.45 0.20
N GLU A 85 -14.69 -5.87 0.80
CA GLU A 85 -14.79 -5.04 2.00
C GLU A 85 -15.66 -3.81 1.74
N VAL A 86 -15.43 -3.12 0.62
CA VAL A 86 -16.25 -1.97 0.22
C VAL A 86 -17.70 -2.35 0.03
N GLN A 87 -17.96 -3.45 -0.66
CA GLN A 87 -19.33 -3.91 -0.90
C GLN A 87 -20.07 -4.25 0.40
N THR A 88 -19.35 -4.78 1.39
CA THR A 88 -19.95 -5.34 2.62
C THR A 88 -20.09 -4.31 3.73
N TYR A 89 -19.08 -3.46 3.94
CA TYR A 89 -18.99 -2.62 5.14
C TYR A 89 -19.24 -1.13 4.90
N TYR A 90 -19.23 -0.66 3.65
CA TYR A 90 -19.35 0.77 3.36
C TYR A 90 -20.79 1.14 2.97
N PRO A 91 -21.27 2.33 3.40
CA PRO A 91 -22.54 2.86 2.92
C PRO A 91 -22.47 3.05 1.40
N CYS A 92 -23.51 2.61 0.69
CA CYS A 92 -23.54 2.57 -0.78
C CYS A 92 -22.45 1.68 -1.42
N GLY A 93 -21.89 0.73 -0.66
CA GLY A 93 -20.83 -0.18 -1.10
C GLY A 93 -21.15 -0.93 -2.39
N SER A 94 -22.39 -1.38 -2.57
CA SER A 94 -22.86 -2.07 -3.78
C SER A 94 -22.74 -1.22 -5.06
N ALA A 95 -22.87 0.11 -4.96
CA ALA A 95 -22.69 1.02 -6.08
C ALA A 95 -21.22 1.46 -6.26
N LEU A 96 -20.43 1.47 -5.18
CA LEU A 96 -19.03 1.89 -5.16
C LEU A 96 -18.07 0.78 -5.60
N ALA A 97 -18.31 -0.45 -5.17
CA ALA A 97 -17.51 -1.64 -5.51
C ALA A 97 -17.22 -1.79 -7.02
N PRO A 98 -18.19 -1.69 -7.95
CA PRO A 98 -17.90 -1.78 -9.38
C PRO A 98 -17.03 -0.62 -9.88
N ARG A 99 -17.15 0.58 -9.29
CA ARG A 99 -16.32 1.74 -9.65
C ARG A 99 -14.89 1.57 -9.15
N LEU A 100 -14.72 1.05 -7.93
CA LEU A 100 -13.40 0.73 -7.39
C LEU A 100 -12.72 -0.35 -8.22
N GLN A 101 -13.44 -1.42 -8.59
CA GLN A 101 -12.90 -2.47 -9.46
C GLN A 101 -12.49 -1.89 -10.82
N ALA A 102 -13.32 -1.07 -11.45
CA ALA A 102 -12.99 -0.41 -12.71
C ALA A 102 -11.75 0.49 -12.60
N TRP A 103 -11.63 1.25 -11.51
CA TRP A 103 -10.44 2.05 -11.21
C TRP A 103 -9.19 1.17 -11.09
N LYS A 104 -9.24 0.11 -10.27
CA LYS A 104 -8.12 -0.82 -10.10
C LYS A 104 -7.68 -1.45 -11.42
N SER A 105 -8.64 -1.89 -12.23
CA SER A 105 -8.35 -2.45 -13.56
C SER A 105 -7.74 -1.41 -14.51
N MET A 106 -8.21 -0.16 -14.48
CA MET A 106 -7.64 0.93 -15.26
C MET A 106 -6.19 1.22 -14.85
N VAL A 107 -5.94 1.35 -13.54
CA VAL A 107 -4.61 1.62 -13.00
C VAL A 107 -3.67 0.46 -13.30
N ALA A 108 -4.07 -0.78 -13.05
CA ALA A 108 -3.27 -1.95 -13.39
C ALA A 108 -3.00 -2.06 -14.90
N GLY A 109 -3.94 -1.65 -15.76
CA GLY A 109 -3.75 -1.62 -17.20
C GLY A 109 -2.75 -0.56 -17.68
N ARG A 110 -2.66 0.58 -16.98
CA ARG A 110 -1.75 1.70 -17.33
C ARG A 110 -0.40 1.62 -16.61
N MET A 111 -0.39 1.06 -15.41
CA MET A 111 0.75 0.90 -14.52
C MET A 111 0.72 -0.53 -13.95
N PRO A 112 1.19 -1.53 -14.70
CA PRO A 112 1.12 -2.94 -14.30
C PRO A 112 1.76 -3.20 -12.94
N CYS A 113 2.83 -2.48 -12.60
CA CYS A 113 3.50 -2.58 -11.30
C CYS A 113 2.54 -2.31 -10.11
N CYS A 114 1.61 -1.37 -10.22
CA CYS A 114 0.65 -1.05 -9.14
C CYS A 114 -0.36 -2.18 -8.88
N GLY A 115 -0.51 -3.14 -9.80
CA GLY A 115 -1.32 -4.34 -9.60
C GLY A 115 -0.70 -5.36 -8.65
N TYR A 116 0.60 -5.25 -8.34
CA TYR A 116 1.30 -6.21 -7.49
C TYR A 116 1.31 -5.77 -6.02
N PRO A 117 0.92 -6.65 -5.07
CA PRO A 117 0.97 -6.35 -3.63
C PRO A 117 2.36 -5.87 -3.16
N ALA A 118 3.43 -6.47 -3.69
CA ALA A 118 4.80 -6.09 -3.38
C ALA A 118 5.13 -4.65 -3.82
N SER A 119 4.64 -4.20 -4.97
CA SER A 119 4.86 -2.82 -5.43
C SER A 119 4.11 -1.82 -4.55
N ASN A 120 2.90 -2.17 -4.12
CA ASN A 120 2.12 -1.33 -3.21
C ASN A 120 2.80 -1.26 -1.83
N ALA A 121 3.34 -2.38 -1.34
CA ALA A 121 4.14 -2.39 -0.12
C ALA A 121 5.41 -1.52 -0.25
N LEU A 122 6.13 -1.57 -1.38
CA LEU A 122 7.29 -0.70 -1.63
C LEU A 122 6.90 0.78 -1.72
N MET A 123 5.76 1.11 -2.31
CA MET A 123 5.27 2.49 -2.35
C MET A 123 4.89 2.98 -0.95
N LEU A 124 4.30 2.12 -0.11
CA LEU A 124 4.03 2.44 1.30
C LEU A 124 5.34 2.66 2.07
N LEU A 125 6.35 1.83 1.83
CA LEU A 125 7.69 2.01 2.41
C LEU A 125 8.28 3.36 2.02
N TYR A 126 8.16 3.75 0.74
CA TYR A 126 8.60 5.05 0.25
C TYR A 126 7.92 6.20 0.99
N LEU A 127 6.60 6.18 1.15
CA LEU A 127 5.86 7.19 1.90
C LEU A 127 6.29 7.24 3.38
N GLY A 128 6.50 6.06 4.00
CA GLY A 128 7.00 5.95 5.36
C GLY A 128 8.38 6.58 5.54
N ILE A 129 9.34 6.26 4.66
CA ILE A 129 10.70 6.81 4.70
C ILE A 129 10.69 8.32 4.44
N LEU A 130 9.93 8.79 3.43
CA LEU A 130 9.83 10.20 3.10
C LEU A 130 9.28 11.02 4.28
N SER A 131 8.33 10.45 5.02
CA SER A 131 7.77 11.09 6.22
C SER A 131 8.72 11.14 7.41
N LEU A 132 9.88 10.46 7.40
CA LEU A 132 10.82 10.45 8.54
C LEU A 132 11.43 11.83 8.81
N GLN A 133 11.73 12.61 7.77
CA GLN A 133 12.24 13.98 7.95
C GLN A 133 11.22 14.87 8.66
N ARG A 134 9.94 14.69 8.31
CA ARG A 134 8.83 15.37 8.98
C ARG A 134 8.63 14.88 10.40
N ALA A 135 8.72 13.56 10.62
CA ALA A 135 8.54 12.92 11.92
C ALA A 135 9.66 13.23 12.93
N SER A 136 10.90 13.42 12.46
CA SER A 136 12.05 13.69 13.34
C SER A 136 12.17 15.16 13.74
N TRP A 137 11.29 16.03 13.23
CA TRP A 137 11.33 17.48 13.41
C TRP A 137 12.71 18.06 13.08
N SER A 138 13.43 17.43 12.14
CA SER A 138 14.83 17.73 11.87
C SER A 138 15.07 19.11 11.26
N GLU A 139 14.01 19.76 10.76
CA GLU A 139 14.06 21.13 10.26
C GLU A 139 13.19 22.03 11.14
N GLN A 140 13.77 23.12 11.67
CA GLN A 140 13.05 24.09 12.51
C GLN A 140 11.85 24.73 11.80
N ALA A 141 11.88 24.86 10.46
CA ALA A 141 10.76 25.34 9.66
C ALA A 141 9.60 24.33 9.53
N VAL A 142 9.85 23.07 9.90
CA VAL A 142 8.93 21.91 9.84
C VAL A 142 8.59 21.40 11.26
N ALA A 143 9.25 21.93 12.29
CA ALA A 143 8.99 21.67 13.70
C ALA A 143 7.70 22.36 14.22
N PHE A 144 7.01 23.13 13.37
CA PHE A 144 5.70 23.66 13.70
C PHE A 144 4.64 22.56 13.58
N LEU A 145 3.92 22.34 14.67
CA LEU A 145 2.74 21.48 14.71
C LEU A 145 1.73 22.02 13.68
N GLY A 146 1.30 21.18 12.75
CA GLY A 146 0.24 21.54 11.81
C GLY A 146 -1.09 21.82 12.52
N PRO A 147 -2.13 22.32 11.83
CA PRO A 147 -3.41 22.68 12.44
C PRO A 147 -3.99 21.59 13.34
N VAL A 148 -3.98 20.32 12.90
CA VAL A 148 -4.42 19.18 13.71
C VAL A 148 -3.51 18.93 14.91
N GLU A 149 -2.19 18.97 14.71
CA GLU A 149 -1.19 18.67 15.74
C GLU A 149 -1.16 19.72 16.85
N SER A 150 -1.60 20.94 16.55
CA SER A 150 -1.69 22.05 17.51
C SER A 150 -2.85 21.92 18.50
N LEU A 151 -3.80 21.01 18.26
CA LEU A 151 -4.99 20.85 19.10
C LEU A 151 -4.69 20.16 20.43
N CYS A 152 -3.78 19.17 20.46
CA CYS A 152 -3.38 18.49 21.70
C CYS A 152 -2.00 17.81 21.59
N GLU A 153 -1.30 17.66 22.73
CA GLU A 153 0.03 17.03 22.79
C GLU A 153 0.12 15.62 22.17
N PRO A 154 -0.88 14.72 22.33
CA PRO A 154 -0.84 13.42 21.65
C PRO A 154 -0.75 13.51 20.12
N PHE A 155 -1.27 14.57 19.51
CA PHE A 155 -1.24 14.72 18.05
C PHE A 155 0.13 15.13 17.50
N ALA A 156 1.06 15.55 18.36
CA ALA A 156 2.46 15.78 17.98
C ALA A 156 3.16 14.49 17.49
N TYR A 157 2.63 13.32 17.84
CA TYR A 157 3.18 12.01 17.49
C TYR A 157 2.52 11.38 16.25
N LEU A 158 1.63 12.09 15.53
CA LEU A 158 0.93 11.53 14.37
C LEU A 158 1.90 11.11 13.26
N TRP A 159 2.83 12.00 12.86
CA TRP A 159 3.83 11.70 11.84
C TRP A 159 4.78 10.56 12.24
N PRO A 160 5.43 10.56 13.42
CA PRO A 160 6.24 9.43 13.89
C PRO A 160 5.46 8.10 13.90
N THR A 161 4.24 8.12 14.41
CA THR A 161 3.39 6.92 14.48
C THR A 161 3.06 6.41 13.07
N PHE A 162 2.69 7.32 12.17
CA PHE A 162 2.46 6.99 10.77
C PHE A 162 3.71 6.37 10.12
N SER A 163 4.89 7.00 10.25
CA SER A 163 6.12 6.51 9.62
C SER A 163 6.47 5.10 10.08
N ILE A 164 6.41 4.84 11.40
CA ILE A 164 6.71 3.53 11.98
C ILE A 164 5.71 2.49 11.45
N LEU A 165 4.41 2.79 11.50
CA LEU A 165 3.37 1.86 11.04
C LEU A 165 3.48 1.58 9.54
N ALA A 166 3.73 2.61 8.72
CA ALA A 166 3.92 2.46 7.28
C ALA A 166 5.13 1.57 6.96
N ILE A 167 6.25 1.77 7.66
CA ILE A 167 7.46 0.93 7.51
C ILE A 167 7.15 -0.50 7.96
N CYS A 168 6.61 -0.71 9.16
CA CYS A 168 6.30 -2.06 9.65
C CYS A 168 5.32 -2.79 8.73
N LEU A 169 4.22 -2.16 8.32
CA LEU A 169 3.27 -2.75 7.39
C LEU A 169 3.91 -3.02 6.03
N SER A 170 4.73 -2.13 5.50
CA SER A 170 5.41 -2.40 4.23
C SER A 170 6.31 -3.64 4.30
N LEU A 171 7.04 -3.84 5.40
CA LEU A 171 7.87 -5.01 5.61
C LEU A 171 7.01 -6.28 5.68
N PHE A 172 5.89 -6.26 6.41
CA PHE A 172 4.96 -7.38 6.44
C PHE A 172 4.38 -7.69 5.06
N GLY A 173 4.01 -6.66 4.28
CA GLY A 173 3.49 -6.83 2.92
C GLY A 173 4.51 -7.43 1.96
N ILE A 174 5.77 -7.00 2.04
CA ILE A 174 6.88 -7.59 1.27
C ILE A 174 7.09 -9.05 1.66
N LEU A 175 7.13 -9.35 2.96
CA LEU A 175 7.29 -10.72 3.45
C LEU A 175 6.14 -11.63 3.01
N ALA A 176 4.90 -11.17 3.14
CA ALA A 176 3.72 -11.90 2.68
C ALA A 176 3.79 -12.19 1.17
N SER A 177 4.17 -11.20 0.37
CA SER A 177 4.35 -11.37 -1.08
C SER A 177 5.44 -12.39 -1.43
N ILE A 178 6.54 -12.42 -0.64
CA ILE A 178 7.62 -13.41 -0.81
C ILE A 178 7.12 -14.82 -0.47
N VAL A 179 6.42 -14.97 0.66
CA VAL A 179 5.86 -16.27 1.10
C VAL A 179 4.88 -16.82 0.06
N GLU A 180 3.97 -15.99 -0.44
CA GLU A 180 3.01 -16.36 -1.48
C GLU A 180 3.73 -16.84 -2.75
N CYS A 181 4.75 -16.10 -3.22
CA CYS A 181 5.56 -16.48 -4.38
C CYS A 181 6.27 -17.84 -4.17
N LEU A 182 6.81 -18.09 -2.98
CA LEU A 182 7.47 -19.36 -2.66
C LEU A 182 6.49 -20.53 -2.61
N CYS A 183 5.29 -20.34 -2.05
CA CYS A 183 4.26 -21.36 -1.98
C CYS A 183 3.76 -21.76 -3.38
N CYS A 184 3.40 -20.78 -4.22
CA CYS A 184 2.93 -21.03 -5.59
C CYS A 184 3.96 -21.79 -6.44
N ARG A 185 5.26 -21.54 -6.23
CA ARG A 185 6.33 -22.23 -6.95
C ARG A 185 6.48 -23.70 -6.56
N ARG A 186 6.18 -24.05 -5.31
CA ARG A 186 6.28 -25.43 -4.80
C ARG A 186 5.21 -26.32 -5.43
N GLU A 187 4.00 -25.80 -5.62
CA GLU A 187 2.91 -26.52 -6.30
C GLU A 187 3.22 -26.79 -7.78
N HIS A 188 3.77 -25.81 -8.50
CA HIS A 188 4.19 -26.02 -9.90
C HIS A 188 5.35 -27.01 -10.08
N SER A 189 6.19 -27.17 -9.06
CA SER A 189 7.28 -28.16 -9.08
C SER A 189 6.78 -29.56 -8.71
N GLY A 190 5.74 -29.66 -7.88
CA GLY A 190 5.06 -30.93 -7.56
C GLY A 190 4.23 -31.47 -8.72
N SER A 191 3.57 -30.60 -9.48
CA SER A 191 2.69 -31.01 -10.59
C SER A 191 3.43 -31.54 -11.83
N LYS A 192 4.76 -31.45 -11.90
CA LYS A 192 5.57 -32.04 -12.99
C LYS A 192 6.10 -33.45 -12.67
N GLY A 193 5.80 -34.00 -11.50
CA GLY A 193 6.30 -35.29 -11.04
C GLY A 193 5.53 -36.54 -11.49
N ASP A 194 4.25 -36.41 -11.86
CA ASP A 194 3.37 -37.59 -12.10
C ASP A 194 3.10 -37.86 -13.59
N GLY A 195 4.07 -37.52 -14.45
CA GLY A 195 4.05 -37.82 -15.89
C GLY A 195 4.88 -39.06 -16.23
N VAL A 196 4.28 -40.24 -16.08
CA VAL A 196 4.40 -41.41 -16.98
C VAL A 196 5.82 -41.83 -17.41
N LYS A 197 6.34 -42.89 -16.75
CA LYS A 197 7.01 -43.98 -17.47
C LYS A 197 6.11 -45.21 -17.40
N THR A 198 5.14 -45.29 -18.31
CA THR A 198 4.71 -46.57 -18.87
C THR A 198 5.46 -46.73 -20.17
N ASP A 199 6.50 -47.56 -20.11
CA ASP A 199 6.92 -48.58 -21.08
C ASP A 199 8.40 -48.91 -20.85
#